data_AF-A0A3B3T0U7-F1
#
_entry.id   AF-A0A3B3T0U7-F1
#
_cell.length_a   1.000
_cell.length_b   1.000
_cell.length_c   1.000
_cell.angle_alpha   90.00
_cell.angle_beta   90.00
_cell.angle_gamma   90.00
#
_symmetry.space_group_name_H-M   'P 1'
#
loop_
_entity.id
_entity.type
_entity.pdbx_description
1 polymer ?
#
loop_
_entity_poly.entity_id
_entity_poly.type
_entity_poly.pdbx_seq_one_letter_code
_entity_poly.pdbx_strand_id
1 'polypeptide(L)'
;MTPPLHSCRRSNAALQLENEMFEQHLNRLSLASQLESEHFGVDSQRGRERHSKARSSACDQLPLLTTEQKCEVAQQELEEIKADLEKGKANATRVLNDLQANLEEAQIRLVEIKKMRSEFERDIAKATQEKRGAKLGAEKLTRYFEDRMRLKDALIEKLRLMNAALKVHKRKVWMQLRQKEEMGEALQKVDFQKLKIENTDYLELNNKRNQELLHFKLKAGKVMQMLSSAKRCLQDATLESESLNHDIASRRHMLAKIQVEMVLAEEERSKAEVLNRKLHRRLEEYNVPDVLQYVQVTMAHRKLEQTVHNWERKTDIAQMALKAHTKGCNRGWTGPSLDSVTTP
;
A
#
# COMPACT_ATOMS: atom_id res chain seq x y z
N MET A 1 21.07 40.67 71.25
CA MET A 1 21.84 41.06 70.05
C MET A 1 20.95 41.93 69.18
N THR A 2 21.18 43.24 69.16
CA THR A 2 20.44 44.19 68.32
C THR A 2 20.92 44.06 66.87
N PRO A 3 20.04 43.86 65.87
CA PRO A 3 20.46 43.86 64.47
C PRO A 3 21.09 45.22 64.13
N PRO A 4 22.16 45.25 63.32
CA PRO A 4 22.85 46.49 62.98
C PRO A 4 21.88 47.46 62.28
N LEU A 5 21.88 48.75 62.65
CA LEU A 5 21.00 49.80 62.10
C LEU A 5 20.91 49.80 60.56
N HIS A 6 22.00 49.39 59.90
CA HIS A 6 22.08 49.25 58.45
C HIS A 6 21.17 48.15 57.88
N SER A 7 20.96 47.05 58.63
CA SER A 7 20.03 45.97 58.25
C SER A 7 18.59 46.42 58.36
N CYS A 8 18.24 47.13 59.44
CA CYS A 8 16.90 47.69 59.64
C CYS A 8 16.54 48.73 58.57
N ARG A 9 17.49 49.61 58.19
CA ARG A 9 17.28 50.57 57.08
C ARG A 9 17.01 49.89 55.73
N ARG A 10 17.75 48.82 55.40
CA ARG A 10 17.52 48.05 54.17
C ARG A 10 16.15 47.36 54.17
N SER A 11 15.76 46.78 55.31
CA SER A 11 14.44 46.15 55.46
C SER A 11 13.31 47.15 55.31
N ASN A 12 13.42 48.34 55.91
CA ASN A 12 12.42 49.39 55.77
C ASN A 12 12.33 49.91 54.33
N ALA A 13 13.46 50.07 53.64
CA ALA A 13 13.45 50.45 52.22
C ALA A 13 12.78 49.38 51.34
N ALA A 14 12.98 48.10 51.62
CA ALA A 14 12.32 47.02 50.89
C ALA A 14 10.80 47.01 51.11
N LEU A 15 10.35 47.22 52.35
CA LEU A 15 8.92 47.32 52.68
C LEU A 15 8.27 48.56 52.07
N GLN A 16 9.00 49.68 52.00
CA GLN A 16 8.53 50.89 51.31
C GLN A 16 8.32 50.63 49.82
N LEU A 17 9.28 49.98 49.15
CA LEU A 17 9.17 49.61 47.75
C LEU A 17 8.00 48.63 47.49
N GLU A 18 7.82 47.67 48.39
CA GLU A 18 6.69 46.73 48.34
C GLU A 18 5.35 47.46 48.49
N ASN A 19 5.25 48.39 49.44
CA ASN A 19 4.03 49.19 49.63
C ASN A 19 3.76 50.12 48.45
N GLU A 20 4.77 50.78 47.90
CA GLU A 20 4.65 51.63 46.71
C GLU A 20 4.11 50.85 45.51
N MET A 21 4.58 49.61 45.32
CA MET A 21 4.08 48.72 44.26
C MET A 21 2.60 48.37 44.48
N PHE A 22 2.20 48.01 45.70
CA PHE A 22 0.80 47.72 45.98
C PHE A 22 -0.10 48.95 45.86
N GLU A 23 0.38 50.14 46.25
CA GLU A 23 -0.34 51.39 46.07
C GLU A 23 -0.54 51.71 44.58
N GLN A 24 0.48 51.51 43.74
CA GLN A 24 0.36 51.66 42.29
C GLN A 24 -0.67 50.71 41.72
N HIS A 25 -0.62 49.44 42.11
CA HIS A 25 -1.61 48.43 41.70
C HIS A 25 -3.04 48.81 42.11
N LEU A 26 -3.23 49.20 43.36
CA LEU A 26 -4.53 49.62 43.88
C LEU A 26 -5.06 50.88 43.18
N ASN A 27 -4.19 51.86 42.90
CA ASN A 27 -4.57 53.07 42.18
C ASN A 27 -5.06 52.74 40.75
N ARG A 28 -4.41 51.78 40.07
CA ARG A 28 -4.85 51.31 38.75
C ARG A 28 -6.19 50.57 38.80
N LEU A 29 -6.35 49.66 39.76
CA LEU A 29 -7.61 48.95 39.98
C LEU A 29 -8.75 49.92 40.34
N SER A 30 -8.47 50.93 41.17
CA SER A 30 -9.42 51.99 41.50
C SER A 30 -9.82 52.78 40.26
N LEU A 31 -8.87 53.10 39.38
CA LEU A 31 -9.14 53.78 38.12
C LEU A 31 -9.99 52.92 37.17
N ALA A 32 -9.68 51.62 37.08
CA ALA A 32 -10.42 50.66 36.27
C ALA A 32 -11.87 50.50 36.78
N SER A 33 -12.06 50.38 38.11
CA SER A 33 -13.38 50.27 38.73
C SER A 33 -14.22 51.54 38.56
N GLN A 34 -13.61 52.72 38.59
CA GLN A 34 -14.31 53.99 38.29
C GLN A 34 -14.80 54.05 36.83
N LEU A 35 -14.00 53.57 35.88
CA LEU A 35 -14.39 53.51 34.46
C LEU A 35 -15.51 52.48 34.20
N GLU A 36 -15.54 51.37 34.94
CA GLU A 36 -16.61 50.39 34.87
C GLU A 36 -17.92 50.91 35.49
N SER A 37 -17.85 51.68 36.58
CA SER A 37 -19.00 52.30 37.23
C SER A 37 -19.67 53.40 36.39
N GLU A 38 -18.91 54.12 35.55
CA GLU A 38 -19.50 55.10 34.62
C GLU A 38 -20.17 54.43 33.40
N HIS A 39 -19.87 53.17 33.12
CA HIS A 39 -20.53 52.39 32.07
C HIS A 39 -21.81 51.67 32.53
N PHE A 40 -22.05 51.52 33.83
CA PHE A 40 -23.29 50.95 34.39
C PHE A 40 -24.01 51.96 35.28
N GLY A 41 -24.62 52.97 34.65
CA GLY A 41 -25.49 53.91 35.35
C GLY A 41 -26.85 53.31 35.71
N VAL A 42 -27.23 53.53 36.99
CA VAL A 42 -28.58 53.57 37.58
C VAL A 42 -29.19 52.21 37.99
N ASP A 43 -29.17 51.87 39.29
CA ASP A 43 -30.35 52.03 40.16
C ASP A 43 -30.11 51.55 41.62
N SER A 44 -30.60 52.35 42.58
CA SER A 44 -31.13 51.99 43.91
C SER A 44 -30.56 52.79 45.08
N GLN A 45 -31.31 53.85 45.41
CA GLN A 45 -31.51 54.29 46.79
C GLN A 45 -32.22 53.19 47.60
N ARG A 46 -31.75 52.88 48.82
CA ARG A 46 -32.55 52.88 50.07
C ARG A 46 -31.76 52.36 51.28
N GLY A 47 -31.59 53.26 52.25
CA GLY A 47 -31.88 53.04 53.68
C GLY A 47 -31.04 52.05 54.48
N ARG A 48 -30.41 52.54 55.56
CA ARG A 48 -31.02 52.63 56.90
C ARG A 48 -29.92 52.62 57.97
N GLU A 49 -29.76 53.75 58.65
CA GLU A 49 -28.98 53.86 59.88
C GLU A 49 -29.56 52.92 60.95
N ARG A 50 -28.72 52.03 61.50
CA ARG A 50 -28.91 51.49 62.85
C ARG A 50 -27.56 51.36 63.55
N HIS A 51 -27.38 52.27 64.50
CA HIS A 51 -26.36 52.22 65.54
C HIS A 51 -26.71 51.08 66.52
N SER A 52 -25.79 50.14 66.74
CA SER A 52 -25.78 49.32 67.95
C SER A 52 -24.34 48.93 68.30
N LYS A 53 -23.85 49.55 69.38
CA LYS A 53 -22.62 49.20 70.08
C LYS A 53 -22.79 47.82 70.73
N ALA A 54 -21.87 46.90 70.44
CA ALA A 54 -21.48 45.83 71.35
C ALA A 54 -19.99 45.55 71.17
N ARG A 55 -19.30 45.49 72.31
CA ARG A 55 -17.87 45.24 72.49
C ARG A 55 -17.50 43.83 72.05
N SER A 56 -16.36 43.64 71.40
CA SER A 56 -15.11 43.13 72.03
C SER A 56 -14.21 42.39 71.03
N SER A 57 -12.98 42.90 70.90
CA SER A 57 -11.76 42.09 70.69
C SER A 57 -11.68 41.19 69.45
N ALA A 58 -11.77 41.80 68.27
CA ALA A 58 -11.14 41.29 67.07
C ALA A 58 -10.52 42.48 66.31
N CYS A 59 -9.54 43.13 66.94
CA CYS A 59 -8.67 44.05 66.22
C CYS A 59 -7.78 43.21 65.31
N ASP A 60 -7.81 43.54 64.03
CA ASP A 60 -6.66 43.49 63.13
C ASP A 60 -6.15 42.12 62.69
N GLN A 61 -7.04 41.32 62.12
CA GLN A 61 -6.62 40.51 60.98
C GLN A 61 -7.39 40.99 59.75
N LEU A 62 -6.97 42.14 59.23
CA LEU A 62 -7.17 42.40 57.81
C LEU A 62 -6.70 41.14 57.07
N PRO A 63 -7.46 40.61 56.10
CA PRO A 63 -7.01 39.49 55.31
C PRO A 63 -5.68 39.87 54.65
N LEU A 64 -4.57 39.40 55.23
CA LEU A 64 -3.26 39.59 54.65
C LEU A 64 -3.25 38.82 53.33
N LEU A 65 -2.82 39.48 52.26
CA LEU A 65 -2.57 38.77 51.00
C LEU A 65 -1.61 37.62 51.27
N THR A 66 -1.94 36.45 50.74
CA THR A 66 -1.03 35.30 50.79
C THR A 66 0.25 35.66 50.02
N THR A 67 1.36 35.00 50.34
CA THR A 67 2.62 35.21 49.62
C THR A 67 2.48 34.95 48.12
N GLU A 68 1.57 34.05 47.74
CA GLU A 68 1.23 33.76 46.35
C GLU A 68 0.53 34.95 45.69
N GLN A 69 -0.52 35.50 46.32
CA GLN A 69 -1.21 36.69 45.81
C GLN A 69 -0.29 37.92 45.74
N LYS A 70 0.62 38.10 46.69
CA LYS A 70 1.64 39.16 46.63
C LYS A 70 2.59 38.99 45.44
N CYS A 71 3.00 37.75 45.16
CA CYS A 71 3.82 37.44 43.99
C CYS A 71 3.06 37.68 42.68
N GLU A 72 1.78 37.33 42.61
CA GLU A 72 0.92 37.61 41.44
C GLU A 72 0.82 39.11 41.17
N VAL A 73 0.52 39.91 42.20
CA VAL A 73 0.45 41.38 42.07
C VAL A 73 1.82 41.94 41.65
N ALA A 74 2.92 41.48 42.25
CA ALA A 74 4.26 41.90 41.86
C ALA A 74 4.60 41.53 40.40
N GLN A 75 4.14 40.38 39.91
CA GLN A 75 4.32 39.98 38.52
C GLN A 75 3.52 40.85 37.57
N GLN A 76 2.25 41.14 37.88
CA GLN A 76 1.40 42.03 37.08
C GLN A 76 2.00 43.44 37.01
N GLU A 77 2.37 44.02 38.15
CA GLU A 77 2.98 45.35 38.21
C GLU A 77 4.30 45.42 37.44
N LEU A 78 5.09 44.35 37.47
CA LEU A 78 6.32 44.24 36.70
C LEU A 78 6.06 44.16 35.20
N GLU A 79 5.03 43.43 34.76
CA GLU A 79 4.61 43.39 33.35
C GLU A 79 4.10 44.76 32.88
N GLU A 80 3.36 45.46 33.72
CA GLU A 80 2.87 46.80 33.41
C GLU A 80 3.99 47.83 33.32
N ILE A 81 4.92 47.86 34.27
CA ILE A 81 6.10 48.75 34.22
C ILE A 81 6.92 48.45 32.96
N LYS A 82 7.07 47.18 32.57
CA LYS A 82 7.73 46.82 31.31
C LYS A 82 6.95 47.37 30.11
N ALA A 83 5.64 47.23 30.08
CA ALA A 83 4.81 47.76 28.99
C ALA A 83 4.91 49.28 28.87
N ASP A 84 4.89 50.00 30.00
CA ASP A 84 5.02 51.45 30.02
C ASP A 84 6.43 51.92 29.65
N LEU A 85 7.46 51.18 30.05
CA LEU A 85 8.83 51.43 29.61
C LEU A 85 8.95 51.30 28.08
N GLU A 86 8.39 50.24 27.48
CA GLU A 86 8.41 50.05 26.03
C GLU A 86 7.62 51.12 25.28
N LYS A 87 6.45 51.52 25.79
CA LYS A 87 5.70 52.69 25.26
C LYS A 87 6.54 53.97 25.35
N GLY A 88 7.22 54.19 26.48
CA GLY A 88 8.10 55.33 26.70
C GLY A 88 9.26 55.37 25.69
N LYS A 89 9.92 54.23 25.46
CA LYS A 89 10.97 54.09 24.44
C LYS A 89 10.43 54.37 23.02
N ALA A 90 9.28 53.79 22.67
CA ALA A 90 8.64 54.01 21.37
C ALA A 90 8.29 55.49 21.15
N ASN A 91 7.78 56.17 22.18
CA ASN A 91 7.51 57.60 22.12
C ASN A 91 8.79 58.43 21.99
N ALA A 92 9.82 58.14 22.79
CA ALA A 92 11.10 58.85 22.74
C ALA A 92 11.77 58.70 21.37
N THR A 93 11.81 57.49 20.81
CA THR A 93 12.35 57.24 19.46
C THR A 93 11.56 57.97 18.39
N ARG A 94 10.22 57.99 18.47
CA ARG A 94 9.39 58.79 17.57
C ARG A 94 9.74 60.28 17.63
N VAL A 95 9.81 60.85 18.83
CA VAL A 95 10.15 62.27 19.01
C VAL A 95 11.56 62.57 18.49
N LEU A 96 12.54 61.70 18.76
CA LEU A 96 13.89 61.85 18.22
C LEU A 96 13.91 61.85 16.70
N ASN A 97 13.19 60.92 16.06
CA ASN A 97 13.09 60.87 14.60
C ASN A 97 12.42 62.12 14.02
N ASP A 98 11.37 62.63 14.66
CA ASP A 98 10.68 63.86 14.25
C ASP A 98 11.60 65.09 14.38
N LEU A 99 12.33 65.20 15.49
CA LEU A 99 13.32 66.27 15.69
C LEU A 99 14.47 66.19 14.69
N GLN A 100 14.96 64.98 14.39
CA GLN A 100 16.00 64.77 13.40
C GLN A 100 15.53 65.18 12.00
N ALA A 101 14.31 64.77 11.61
CA ALA A 101 13.72 65.18 10.33
C ALA A 101 13.57 66.70 10.22
N ASN A 102 13.13 67.36 11.29
CA ASN A 102 13.03 68.83 11.33
C ASN A 102 14.40 69.51 11.21
N LEU A 103 15.42 68.96 11.85
CA LEU A 103 16.78 69.48 11.79
C LEU A 103 17.36 69.34 10.37
N GLU A 104 17.21 68.18 9.74
CA GLU A 104 17.62 67.94 8.35
C GLU A 104 16.89 68.88 7.39
N GLU A 105 15.57 69.07 7.55
CA GLU A 105 14.80 70.03 6.76
C GLU A 105 15.30 71.46 6.95
N ALA A 106 15.55 71.89 8.19
CA ALA A 106 16.07 73.23 8.48
C ALA A 106 17.45 73.45 7.86
N GLN A 107 18.33 72.43 7.87
CA GLN A 107 19.63 72.48 7.21
C GLN A 107 19.49 72.64 5.69
N ILE A 108 18.61 71.88 5.04
CA ILE A 108 18.33 71.99 3.60
C ILE A 108 17.83 73.40 3.28
N ARG A 109 16.85 73.90 4.04
CA ARG A 109 16.30 75.26 3.87
C ARG A 109 17.38 76.34 4.04
N LEU A 110 18.27 76.20 5.02
CA LEU A 110 19.37 77.15 5.24
C LEU A 110 20.32 77.20 4.04
N VAL A 111 20.70 76.05 3.49
CA VAL A 111 21.55 75.96 2.29
C VAL A 111 20.84 76.58 1.08
N GLU A 112 19.55 76.29 0.89
CA GLU A 112 18.74 76.89 -0.17
C GLU A 112 18.67 78.41 -0.05
N ILE A 113 18.42 78.96 1.14
CA ILE A 113 18.34 80.41 1.38
C ILE A 113 19.69 81.08 1.08
N LYS A 114 20.81 80.49 1.54
CA LYS A 114 22.15 81.03 1.23
C LYS A 114 22.41 81.07 -0.27
N LYS A 115 22.04 80.00 -0.99
CA LYS A 115 22.14 79.94 -2.44
C LYS A 115 21.23 80.96 -3.12
N MET A 116 19.97 81.08 -2.68
CA MET A 116 19.03 82.09 -3.21
C MET A 116 19.56 83.51 -3.03
N ARG A 117 20.13 83.80 -1.86
CA ARG A 117 20.71 85.11 -1.56
C ARG A 117 21.88 85.43 -2.49
N SER A 118 22.81 84.49 -2.67
CA SER A 118 23.98 84.72 -3.53
C SER A 118 23.60 84.82 -5.02
N GLU A 119 22.63 84.02 -5.48
CA GLU A 119 22.05 84.13 -6.83
C GLU A 119 21.38 85.49 -7.03
N PHE A 120 20.58 85.94 -6.06
CA PHE A 120 19.91 87.25 -6.12
C PHE A 120 20.90 88.42 -6.13
N GLU A 121 21.91 88.40 -5.24
CA GLU A 121 22.95 89.42 -5.21
C GLU A 121 23.71 89.50 -6.55
N ARG A 122 24.01 88.36 -7.17
CA ARG A 122 24.72 88.28 -8.45
C ARG A 122 23.85 88.73 -9.62
N ASP A 123 22.65 88.15 -9.75
CA ASP A 123 21.85 88.24 -10.97
C ASP A 123 20.97 89.50 -10.98
N ILE A 124 20.63 90.05 -9.80
CA ILE A 124 19.78 91.23 -9.63
C ILE A 124 20.56 92.41 -9.07
N ALA A 125 21.16 92.31 -7.88
CA ALA A 125 21.75 93.48 -7.21
C ALA A 125 22.95 94.07 -7.98
N LYS A 126 23.91 93.23 -8.40
CA LYS A 126 25.06 93.70 -9.20
C LYS A 126 24.65 94.13 -10.60
N ALA A 127 23.78 93.35 -11.26
CA ALA A 127 23.32 93.62 -12.62
C ALA A 127 22.49 94.91 -12.77
N THR A 128 21.83 95.37 -11.69
CA THR A 128 21.09 96.64 -11.63
C THR A 128 21.99 97.82 -11.29
N GLN A 129 23.06 97.60 -10.52
CA GLN A 129 24.05 98.63 -10.19
C GLN A 129 24.92 99.01 -11.40
N GLU A 130 25.27 98.04 -12.26
CA GLU A 130 26.08 98.25 -13.47
C GLU A 130 25.33 98.96 -14.61
N LYS A 131 24.00 98.85 -14.66
CA LYS A 131 23.16 99.43 -15.73
C LYS A 131 22.20 100.46 -15.12
N ARG A 132 22.56 101.76 -15.16
CA ARG A 132 21.77 102.90 -14.64
C ARG A 132 20.43 103.11 -15.38
N GLY A 133 19.46 102.22 -15.16
CA GLY A 133 18.11 102.32 -15.72
C GLY A 133 17.07 101.61 -14.85
N ALA A 134 16.30 102.36 -14.05
CA ALA A 134 15.34 101.83 -13.09
C ALA A 134 14.27 100.91 -13.71
N LYS A 135 13.83 101.21 -14.94
CA LYS A 135 12.80 100.42 -15.65
C LYS A 135 13.29 99.03 -16.06
N LEU A 136 14.56 98.89 -16.45
CA LEU A 136 15.17 97.59 -16.79
C LEU A 136 15.45 96.75 -15.54
N GLY A 137 15.70 97.39 -14.39
CA GLY A 137 15.84 96.70 -13.11
C GLY A 137 14.54 96.06 -12.62
N ALA A 138 13.41 96.77 -12.78
CA ALA A 138 12.09 96.26 -12.42
C ALA A 138 11.69 95.03 -13.27
N GLU A 139 11.89 95.07 -14.59
CA GLU A 139 11.53 93.94 -15.47
C GLU A 139 12.36 92.68 -15.17
N LYS A 140 13.68 92.84 -14.90
CA LYS A 140 14.53 91.72 -14.49
C LYS A 140 14.11 91.13 -13.14
N LEU A 141 13.73 91.98 -12.19
CA LEU A 141 13.24 91.54 -10.88
C LEU A 141 11.95 90.72 -11.03
N THR A 142 11.02 91.17 -11.88
CA THR A 142 9.78 90.42 -12.17
C THR A 142 10.09 89.06 -12.77
N ARG A 143 10.93 89.00 -13.81
CA ARG A 143 11.33 87.71 -14.44
C ARG A 143 12.00 86.76 -13.45
N TYR A 144 12.88 87.28 -12.58
CA TYR A 144 13.49 86.47 -11.52
C TYR A 144 12.42 85.84 -10.62
N PHE A 145 11.46 86.61 -10.12
CA PHE A 145 10.40 86.06 -9.29
C PHE A 145 9.54 85.04 -10.04
N GLU A 146 9.18 85.30 -11.30
CA GLU A 146 8.43 84.34 -12.13
C GLU A 146 9.17 83.00 -12.29
N ASP A 147 10.46 83.03 -12.61
CA ASP A 147 11.27 81.82 -12.75
C ASP A 147 11.47 81.09 -11.42
N ARG A 148 11.63 81.82 -10.30
CA ARG A 148 11.68 81.21 -8.95
C ARG A 148 10.36 80.55 -8.58
N MET A 149 9.22 81.18 -8.91
CA MET A 149 7.90 80.60 -8.66
C MET A 149 7.71 79.32 -9.47
N ARG A 150 8.05 79.32 -10.77
CA ARG A 150 8.01 78.11 -11.61
C ARG A 150 8.86 76.96 -11.05
N LEU A 151 10.07 77.26 -10.57
CA LEU A 151 10.95 76.25 -9.95
C LEU A 151 10.34 75.69 -8.66
N LYS A 152 9.70 76.54 -7.83
CA LYS A 152 9.02 76.10 -6.61
C LYS A 152 7.78 75.25 -6.95
N ASP A 153 7.01 75.60 -7.97
CA ASP A 153 5.87 74.80 -8.44
C ASP A 153 6.31 73.40 -8.93
N ALA A 154 7.39 73.34 -9.71
CA ALA A 154 7.97 72.06 -10.15
C ALA A 154 8.46 71.20 -8.97
N LEU A 155 9.05 71.83 -7.95
CA LEU A 155 9.47 71.14 -6.73
C LEU A 155 8.27 70.62 -5.92
N ILE A 156 7.20 71.41 -5.80
CA ILE A 156 5.96 70.99 -5.13
C ILE A 156 5.41 69.73 -5.79
N GLU A 157 5.34 69.70 -7.12
CA GLU A 157 4.81 68.54 -7.84
C GLU A 157 5.69 67.31 -7.68
N LYS A 158 7.02 67.48 -7.73
CA LYS A 158 7.98 66.41 -7.43
C LYS A 158 7.78 65.85 -6.01
N LEU A 159 7.65 66.72 -5.01
CA LEU A 159 7.46 66.32 -3.62
C LEU A 159 6.11 65.61 -3.41
N ARG A 160 5.04 66.05 -4.09
CA ARG A 160 3.73 65.37 -4.06
C ARG A 160 3.82 63.94 -4.58
N LEU A 161 4.44 63.73 -5.75
CA LEU A 161 4.65 62.40 -6.33
C LEU A 161 5.47 61.51 -5.40
N MET A 162 6.56 62.04 -4.85
CA MET A 162 7.42 61.29 -3.93
C MET A 162 6.67 60.93 -2.63
N ASN A 163 5.86 61.84 -2.08
CA ASN A 163 5.03 61.58 -0.91
C ASN A 163 3.99 60.49 -1.17
N ALA A 164 3.33 60.51 -2.34
CA ALA A 164 2.39 59.47 -2.74
C ALA A 164 3.07 58.10 -2.86
N ALA A 165 4.25 58.03 -3.49
CA ALA A 165 5.04 56.81 -3.61
C ALA A 165 5.46 56.26 -2.23
N LEU A 166 5.96 57.11 -1.34
CA LEU A 166 6.34 56.72 0.02
C LEU A 166 5.15 56.21 0.85
N LYS A 167 3.95 56.81 0.70
CA LYS A 167 2.72 56.32 1.34
C LYS A 167 2.34 54.91 0.86
N VAL A 168 2.46 54.63 -0.44
CA VAL A 168 2.24 53.29 -0.99
C VAL A 168 3.28 52.31 -0.44
N HIS A 169 4.55 52.69 -0.43
CA HIS A 169 5.63 51.85 0.10
C HIS A 169 5.44 51.53 1.58
N LYS A 170 5.11 52.53 2.41
CA LYS A 170 4.78 52.34 3.83
C LYS A 170 3.66 51.32 4.01
N ARG A 171 2.57 51.43 3.25
CA ARG A 171 1.45 50.47 3.31
C ARG A 171 1.89 49.05 2.92
N LYS A 172 2.71 48.92 1.87
CA LYS A 172 3.25 47.63 1.44
C LYS A 172 4.11 46.97 2.52
N VAL A 173 5.04 47.72 3.12
CA VAL A 173 5.92 47.21 4.18
C VAL A 173 5.10 46.83 5.42
N TRP A 174 4.11 47.64 5.79
CA TRP A 174 3.22 47.35 6.91
C TRP A 174 2.40 46.06 6.69
N MET A 175 1.88 45.86 5.47
CA MET A 175 1.17 44.63 5.11
C MET A 175 2.09 43.39 5.12
N GLN A 176 3.34 43.54 4.67
CA GLN A 176 4.35 42.47 4.75
C GLN A 176 4.70 42.11 6.19
N LEU A 177 4.82 43.10 7.07
CA LEU A 177 5.06 42.87 8.50
C LEU A 177 3.92 42.05 9.10
N ARG A 178 2.68 42.48 8.87
CA ARG A 178 1.49 41.78 9.35
C ARG A 178 1.40 40.34 8.84
N GLN A 179 1.66 40.11 7.55
CA GLN A 179 1.69 38.74 7.00
C GLN A 179 2.76 37.86 7.67
N LYS A 180 3.92 38.44 8.02
CA LYS A 180 4.98 37.71 8.72
C LYS A 180 4.62 37.44 10.18
N GLU A 181 3.93 38.36 10.84
CA GLU A 181 3.42 38.16 12.20
C GLU A 181 2.36 37.04 12.20
N GLU A 182 1.39 37.08 11.28
CA GLU A 182 0.38 36.03 11.11
C GLU A 182 1.02 34.67 10.75
N MET A 183 2.05 34.64 9.89
CA MET A 183 2.82 33.40 9.62
C MET A 183 3.62 32.91 10.84
N GLY A 184 4.15 33.82 11.64
CA GLY A 184 4.91 33.49 12.85
C GLY A 184 4.01 32.97 13.97
N GLU A 185 2.79 33.47 14.08
CA GLU A 185 1.76 32.97 14.99
C GLU A 185 1.20 31.62 14.53
N ALA A 186 1.07 31.41 13.22
CA ALA A 186 0.56 30.16 12.64
C ALA A 186 1.57 29.00 12.68
N LEU A 187 2.85 29.25 12.95
CA LEU A 187 3.91 28.26 12.90
C LEU A 187 4.71 28.27 14.21
N GLN A 188 4.09 27.76 15.28
CA GLN A 188 4.73 27.71 16.58
C GLN A 188 5.78 26.59 16.61
N LYS A 189 6.82 26.76 17.44
CA LYS A 189 7.83 25.72 17.69
C LYS A 189 7.19 24.39 18.13
N VAL A 190 6.05 24.47 18.81
CA VAL A 190 5.24 23.31 19.24
C VAL A 190 4.67 22.55 18.04
N ASP A 191 4.23 23.23 16.98
CA ASP A 191 3.69 22.59 15.78
C ASP A 191 4.77 21.79 15.04
N PHE A 192 5.98 22.33 14.96
CA PHE A 192 7.13 21.60 14.41
C PHE A 192 7.50 20.38 15.24
N GLN A 193 7.44 20.49 16.57
CA GLN A 193 7.69 19.36 17.46
C GLN A 193 6.59 18.31 17.32
N LYS A 194 5.32 18.71 17.22
CA LYS A 194 4.19 17.81 16.98
C LYS A 194 4.35 17.08 15.66
N LEU A 195 4.65 17.78 14.57
CA LEU A 195 4.87 17.17 13.26
C LEU A 195 6.04 16.16 13.29
N LYS A 196 7.10 16.47 14.05
CA LYS A 196 8.24 15.57 14.23
C LYS A 196 7.84 14.30 15.00
N ILE A 197 7.04 14.43 16.06
CA ILE A 197 6.52 13.30 16.83
C ILE A 197 5.64 12.44 15.91
N GLU A 198 4.65 13.04 15.25
CA GLU A 198 3.75 12.32 14.33
C GLU A 198 4.51 11.59 13.23
N ASN A 199 5.52 12.23 12.62
CA ASN A 199 6.35 11.58 11.61
C ASN A 199 7.10 10.36 12.17
N THR A 200 7.64 10.49 13.38
CA THR A 200 8.34 9.39 14.07
C THR A 200 7.37 8.24 14.35
N ASP A 201 6.16 8.53 14.84
CA ASP A 201 5.11 7.55 15.11
C ASP A 201 4.67 6.81 13.83
N TYR A 202 4.49 7.54 12.72
CA TYR A 202 4.14 6.95 11.43
C TYR A 202 5.27 6.07 10.88
N LEU A 203 6.53 6.46 11.04
CA LEU A 203 7.67 5.65 10.63
C LEU A 203 7.74 4.34 11.44
N GLU A 204 7.53 4.40 12.75
CA GLU A 204 7.48 3.21 13.59
C GLU A 204 6.32 2.29 13.21
N LEU A 205 5.13 2.84 12.97
CA LEU A 205 3.97 2.07 12.54
C LEU A 205 4.21 1.42 11.18
N ASN A 206 4.78 2.15 10.22
CA ASN A 206 5.09 1.62 8.90
C ASN A 206 6.15 0.51 8.99
N ASN A 207 7.16 0.67 9.84
CA ASN A 207 8.16 -0.37 10.09
C ASN A 207 7.54 -1.64 10.69
N LYS A 208 6.65 -1.52 11.68
CA LYS A 208 5.91 -2.67 12.24
C LYS A 208 5.10 -3.39 11.16
N ARG A 209 4.35 -2.66 10.35
CA ARG A 209 3.55 -3.24 9.24
C ARG A 209 4.42 -3.90 8.17
N ASN A 210 5.59 -3.33 7.86
CA ASN A 210 6.54 -3.95 6.94
C ASN A 210 7.14 -5.24 7.49
N GLN A 211 7.43 -5.30 8.79
CA GLN A 211 7.90 -6.53 9.44
C GLN A 211 6.81 -7.62 9.43
N GLU A 212 5.56 -7.27 9.73
CA GLU A 212 4.41 -8.19 9.63
C GLU A 212 4.22 -8.71 8.20
N LEU A 213 4.28 -7.80 7.21
CA LEU A 213 4.18 -8.16 5.80
C LEU A 213 5.29 -9.14 5.38
N LEU A 214 6.52 -8.89 5.81
CA LEU A 214 7.65 -9.78 5.55
C LEU A 214 7.43 -11.17 6.17
N HIS A 215 6.94 -11.23 7.41
CA HIS A 215 6.60 -12.48 8.08
C HIS A 215 5.54 -13.28 7.31
N PHE A 216 4.46 -12.62 6.87
CA PHE A 216 3.42 -13.28 6.08
C PHE A 216 3.93 -13.73 4.71
N LYS A 217 4.79 -12.94 4.04
CA LYS A 217 5.43 -13.36 2.77
C LYS A 217 6.27 -14.61 2.94
N LEU A 218 7.07 -14.70 4.01
CA LEU A 218 7.87 -15.89 4.31
C LEU A 218 6.99 -17.11 4.59
N LYS A 219 5.90 -16.94 5.37
CA LYS A 219 4.92 -18.01 5.61
C LYS A 219 4.24 -18.47 4.32
N ALA A 220 3.78 -17.54 3.49
CA ALA A 220 3.16 -17.85 2.20
C ALA A 220 4.13 -18.61 1.29
N GLY A 221 5.40 -18.18 1.23
CA GLY A 221 6.45 -18.88 0.49
C GLY A 221 6.65 -20.33 0.96
N LYS A 222 6.72 -20.56 2.28
CA LYS A 222 6.82 -21.92 2.84
C LYS A 222 5.61 -22.79 2.48
N VAL A 223 4.40 -22.25 2.62
CA VAL A 223 3.16 -22.96 2.26
C VAL A 223 3.14 -23.31 0.77
N MET A 224 3.56 -22.38 -0.09
CA MET A 224 3.64 -22.61 -1.53
C MET A 224 4.66 -23.70 -1.89
N GLN A 225 5.80 -23.74 -1.19
CA GLN A 225 6.80 -24.79 -1.36
C GLN A 225 6.24 -26.17 -0.95
N MET A 226 5.57 -26.26 0.21
CA MET A 226 4.93 -27.50 0.67
C MET A 226 3.81 -27.96 -0.29
N LEU A 227 3.01 -27.02 -0.79
CA LEU A 227 1.96 -27.32 -1.77
C LEU A 227 2.57 -27.87 -3.07
N SER A 228 3.67 -27.26 -3.54
CA SER A 228 4.36 -27.71 -4.74
C SER A 228 4.95 -29.10 -4.59
N SER A 229 5.53 -29.43 -3.43
CA SER A 229 6.00 -30.79 -3.15
C SER A 229 4.85 -31.79 -3.07
N ALA A 230 3.75 -31.46 -2.39
CA ALA A 230 2.58 -32.33 -2.30
C ALA A 230 1.96 -32.60 -3.69
N LYS A 231 1.89 -31.57 -4.54
CA LYS A 231 1.41 -31.70 -5.92
C LYS A 231 2.30 -32.65 -6.74
N ARG A 232 3.62 -32.58 -6.55
CA ARG A 232 4.57 -33.49 -7.22
C ARG A 232 4.38 -34.94 -6.76
N CYS A 233 4.32 -35.17 -5.45
CA CYS A 233 4.07 -36.52 -4.91
C CYS A 233 2.74 -37.10 -5.40
N LEU A 234 1.69 -36.28 -5.48
CA LEU A 234 0.40 -36.70 -6.02
C LEU A 234 0.51 -37.08 -7.50
N GLN A 235 1.21 -36.28 -8.30
CA GLN A 235 1.44 -36.55 -9.72
C GLN A 235 2.20 -37.86 -9.92
N ASP A 236 3.28 -38.07 -9.15
CA ASP A 236 4.09 -39.29 -9.21
C ASP A 236 3.24 -40.52 -8.85
N ALA A 237 2.46 -40.46 -7.76
CA ALA A 237 1.56 -41.54 -7.36
C ALA A 237 0.45 -41.81 -8.39
N THR A 238 -0.04 -40.77 -9.08
CA THR A 238 -1.04 -40.92 -10.15
C THR A 238 -0.45 -41.64 -11.35
N LEU A 239 0.75 -41.27 -11.78
CA LEU A 239 1.46 -41.94 -12.87
C LEU A 239 1.78 -43.40 -12.54
N GLU A 240 2.21 -43.68 -11.31
CA GLU A 240 2.42 -45.05 -10.83
C GLU A 240 1.12 -45.86 -10.85
N SER A 241 0.01 -45.27 -10.39
CA SER A 241 -1.30 -45.91 -10.44
C SER A 241 -1.75 -46.23 -11.87
N GLU A 242 -1.55 -45.30 -12.81
CA GLU A 242 -1.84 -45.52 -14.24
C GLU A 242 -0.99 -46.65 -14.83
N SER A 243 0.31 -46.67 -14.52
CA SER A 243 1.23 -47.74 -14.92
C SER A 243 0.79 -49.10 -14.37
N LEU A 244 0.50 -49.18 -13.07
CA LEU A 244 0.01 -50.40 -12.42
C LEU A 244 -1.33 -50.87 -13.02
N ASN A 245 -2.23 -49.94 -13.36
CA ASN A 245 -3.48 -50.28 -14.02
C ASN A 245 -3.26 -50.88 -15.42
N HIS A 246 -2.32 -50.34 -16.20
CA HIS A 246 -1.92 -50.92 -17.49
C HIS A 246 -1.34 -52.33 -17.31
N ASP A 247 -0.48 -52.50 -16.30
CA ASP A 247 0.14 -53.75 -15.92
C ASP A 247 -0.89 -54.82 -15.48
N ILE A 248 -1.90 -54.41 -14.71
CA ILE A 248 -3.03 -55.26 -14.31
C ILE A 248 -3.85 -55.66 -15.53
N ALA A 249 -4.16 -54.72 -16.43
CA ALA A 249 -4.91 -55.00 -17.66
C ALA A 249 -4.17 -56.01 -18.56
N SER A 250 -2.86 -55.82 -18.75
CA SER A 250 -2.00 -56.73 -19.49
C SER A 250 -1.99 -58.14 -18.88
N ARG A 251 -1.80 -58.25 -17.55
CA ARG A 251 -1.86 -59.54 -16.85
C ARG A 251 -3.22 -60.21 -16.95
N ARG A 252 -4.33 -59.46 -16.84
CA ARG A 252 -5.69 -59.99 -17.04
C ARG A 252 -5.87 -60.56 -18.45
N HIS A 253 -5.36 -59.87 -19.47
CA HIS A 253 -5.40 -60.37 -20.86
C HIS A 253 -4.60 -61.66 -21.03
N MET A 254 -3.40 -61.73 -20.46
CA MET A 254 -2.59 -62.97 -20.48
C MET A 254 -3.28 -64.13 -19.76
N LEU A 255 -3.86 -63.87 -18.58
CA LEU A 255 -4.64 -64.87 -17.84
C LEU A 255 -5.83 -65.39 -18.65
N ALA A 256 -6.55 -64.51 -19.35
CA ALA A 256 -7.65 -64.91 -20.22
C ALA A 256 -7.18 -65.84 -21.35
N LYS A 257 -6.02 -65.55 -21.98
CA LYS A 257 -5.44 -66.43 -23.00
C LYS A 257 -5.06 -67.79 -22.43
N ILE A 258 -4.37 -67.82 -21.29
CA ILE A 258 -3.96 -69.06 -20.62
C ILE A 258 -5.19 -69.89 -20.23
N GLN A 259 -6.28 -69.26 -19.76
CA GLN A 259 -7.52 -69.96 -19.45
C GLN A 259 -8.12 -70.64 -20.69
N VAL A 260 -8.12 -69.96 -21.84
CA VAL A 260 -8.57 -70.56 -23.11
C VAL A 260 -7.68 -71.73 -23.52
N GLU A 261 -6.35 -71.55 -23.47
CA GLU A 261 -5.38 -72.60 -23.79
C GLU A 261 -5.51 -73.80 -22.84
N MET A 262 -5.75 -73.58 -21.55
CA MET A 262 -5.95 -74.63 -20.55
C MET A 262 -7.21 -75.46 -20.83
N VAL A 263 -8.32 -74.82 -21.23
CA VAL A 263 -9.54 -75.54 -21.64
C VAL A 263 -9.27 -76.40 -22.86
N LEU A 264 -8.60 -75.86 -23.88
CA LEU A 264 -8.23 -76.61 -25.09
C LEU A 264 -7.30 -77.79 -24.76
N ALA A 265 -6.29 -77.58 -23.92
CA ALA A 265 -5.37 -78.62 -23.50
C ALA A 265 -6.08 -79.74 -22.71
N GLU A 266 -7.03 -79.39 -21.83
CA GLU A 266 -7.82 -80.38 -21.08
C GLU A 266 -8.79 -81.16 -22.02
N GLU A 267 -9.37 -80.51 -23.02
CA GLU A 267 -10.14 -81.19 -24.07
C GLU A 267 -9.28 -82.18 -24.86
N GLU A 268 -8.08 -81.77 -25.30
CA GLU A 268 -7.14 -82.63 -26.01
C GLU A 268 -6.67 -83.80 -25.14
N ARG A 269 -6.34 -83.53 -23.87
CA ARG A 269 -6.01 -84.54 -22.87
C ARG A 269 -7.15 -85.55 -22.71
N SER A 270 -8.40 -85.09 -22.58
CA SER A 270 -9.56 -85.98 -22.43
C SER A 270 -9.76 -86.89 -23.64
N LYS A 271 -9.57 -86.36 -24.87
CA LYS A 271 -9.60 -87.13 -26.12
C LYS A 271 -8.49 -88.18 -26.13
N ALA A 272 -7.27 -87.78 -25.76
CA ALA A 272 -6.13 -88.67 -25.67
C ALA A 272 -6.34 -89.76 -24.60
N GLU A 273 -6.88 -89.44 -23.43
CA GLU A 273 -7.20 -90.40 -22.37
C GLU A 273 -8.29 -91.39 -22.79
N VAL A 274 -9.33 -90.96 -23.51
CA VAL A 274 -10.35 -91.85 -24.07
C VAL A 274 -9.72 -92.81 -25.09
N LEU A 275 -8.87 -92.30 -25.98
CA LEU A 275 -8.15 -93.13 -26.96
C LEU A 275 -7.22 -94.12 -26.25
N ASN A 276 -6.46 -93.66 -25.27
CA ASN A 276 -5.52 -94.49 -24.51
C ASN A 276 -6.26 -95.61 -23.76
N ARG A 277 -7.42 -95.32 -23.15
CA ARG A 277 -8.30 -96.33 -22.55
C ARG A 277 -8.84 -97.34 -23.57
N LYS A 278 -9.13 -96.93 -24.80
CA LYS A 278 -9.54 -97.87 -25.87
C LYS A 278 -8.38 -98.77 -26.28
N LEU A 279 -7.17 -98.22 -26.39
CA LEU A 279 -5.97 -99.00 -26.72
C LEU A 279 -5.61 -100.00 -25.62
N HIS A 280 -5.67 -99.60 -24.35
CA HIS A 280 -5.47 -100.50 -23.22
C HIS A 280 -6.51 -101.62 -23.19
N ARG A 281 -7.80 -101.32 -23.39
CA ARG A 281 -8.84 -102.36 -23.54
C ARG A 281 -8.55 -103.32 -24.68
N ARG A 282 -8.14 -102.81 -25.84
CA ARG A 282 -7.71 -103.67 -26.96
C ARG A 282 -6.51 -104.53 -26.60
N LEU A 283 -5.58 -104.02 -25.80
CA LEU A 283 -4.40 -104.77 -25.34
C LEU A 283 -4.79 -105.87 -24.33
N GLU A 284 -5.76 -105.59 -23.45
CA GLU A 284 -6.32 -106.58 -22.50
C GLU A 284 -7.16 -107.65 -23.23
N GLU A 285 -7.96 -107.26 -24.23
CA GLU A 285 -8.72 -108.16 -25.10
C GLU A 285 -7.81 -108.94 -26.06
N TYR A 286 -6.60 -108.43 -26.34
CA TYR A 286 -5.60 -109.08 -27.17
C TYR A 286 -4.94 -110.21 -26.40
N ASN A 287 -5.53 -111.39 -26.48
CA ASN A 287 -4.92 -112.61 -25.99
C ASN A 287 -4.14 -113.29 -27.12
N VAL A 288 -2.84 -113.51 -26.92
CA VAL A 288 -2.00 -114.24 -27.89
C VAL A 288 -2.45 -115.70 -27.88
N PRO A 289 -2.98 -116.24 -29.00
CA PRO A 289 -3.40 -117.63 -29.04
C PRO A 289 -2.22 -118.56 -28.74
N ASP A 290 -2.47 -119.63 -27.98
CA ASP A 290 -1.47 -120.65 -27.71
C ASP A 290 -0.88 -121.18 -29.02
N VAL A 291 0.45 -121.35 -29.07
CA VAL A 291 1.21 -121.59 -30.31
C VAL A 291 0.65 -122.80 -31.06
N LEU A 292 0.20 -123.82 -30.32
CA LEU A 292 -0.43 -125.01 -30.87
C LEU A 292 -1.80 -124.73 -31.52
N GLN A 293 -2.63 -123.88 -30.92
CA GLN A 293 -3.90 -123.46 -31.52
C GLN A 293 -3.68 -122.63 -32.79
N TYR A 294 -2.70 -121.71 -32.78
CA TYR A 294 -2.38 -120.92 -33.97
C TYR A 294 -1.90 -121.80 -35.14
N VAL A 295 -1.05 -122.81 -34.88
CA VAL A 295 -0.59 -123.77 -35.90
C VAL A 295 -1.74 -124.64 -36.42
N GLN A 296 -2.66 -125.07 -35.56
CA GLN A 296 -3.84 -125.83 -35.99
C GLN A 296 -4.77 -125.01 -36.87
N VAL A 297 -5.02 -123.75 -36.53
CA VAL A 297 -5.86 -122.84 -37.32
C VAL A 297 -5.19 -122.50 -38.65
N THR A 298 -3.87 -122.27 -38.69
CA THR A 298 -3.15 -122.05 -39.97
C THR A 298 -3.11 -123.30 -40.86
N MET A 299 -2.98 -124.49 -40.28
CA MET A 299 -3.13 -125.75 -41.01
C MET A 299 -4.54 -125.92 -41.58
N ALA A 300 -5.58 -125.59 -40.79
CA ALA A 300 -6.97 -125.62 -41.24
C ALA A 300 -7.24 -124.58 -42.34
N HIS A 301 -6.70 -123.37 -42.20
CA HIS A 301 -6.78 -122.33 -43.23
C HIS A 301 -6.12 -122.76 -44.53
N ARG A 302 -4.91 -123.33 -44.49
CA ARG A 302 -4.24 -123.90 -45.68
C ARG A 302 -5.03 -125.03 -46.31
N LYS A 303 -5.65 -125.91 -45.52
CA LYS A 303 -6.56 -126.94 -46.04
C LYS A 303 -7.76 -126.31 -46.73
N LEU A 304 -8.34 -125.27 -46.13
CA LEU A 304 -9.46 -124.53 -46.73
C LEU A 304 -9.05 -123.86 -48.03
N GLU A 305 -7.90 -123.18 -48.07
CA GLU A 305 -7.32 -122.60 -49.30
C GLU A 305 -7.10 -123.67 -50.37
N GLN A 306 -6.60 -124.85 -50.01
CA GLN A 306 -6.48 -125.97 -50.96
C GLN A 306 -7.84 -126.47 -51.45
N THR A 307 -8.87 -126.49 -50.59
CA THR A 307 -10.22 -126.84 -51.02
C THR A 307 -10.83 -125.78 -51.92
N VAL A 308 -10.66 -124.49 -51.61
CA VAL A 308 -11.08 -123.37 -52.45
C VAL A 308 -10.38 -123.48 -53.80
N HIS A 309 -9.07 -123.68 -53.81
CA HIS A 309 -8.31 -123.85 -55.04
C HIS A 309 -8.71 -125.10 -55.84
N ASN A 310 -9.04 -126.21 -55.16
CA ASN A 310 -9.58 -127.39 -55.83
C ASN A 310 -10.99 -127.16 -56.39
N TRP A 311 -11.82 -126.37 -55.70
CA TRP A 311 -13.14 -125.97 -56.19
C TRP A 311 -13.03 -124.98 -57.36
N GLU A 312 -12.11 -124.02 -57.32
CA GLU A 312 -11.75 -123.16 -58.45
C GLU A 312 -11.34 -124.04 -59.64
N ARG A 313 -10.44 -125.00 -59.43
CA ARG A 313 -9.98 -125.92 -60.49
C ARG A 313 -11.10 -126.82 -61.02
N LYS A 314 -12.05 -127.25 -60.18
CA LYS A 314 -13.26 -127.98 -60.60
C LYS A 314 -14.22 -127.09 -61.39
N THR A 315 -14.38 -125.83 -60.97
CA THR A 315 -15.17 -124.82 -61.68
C THR A 315 -14.55 -124.55 -63.05
N ASP A 316 -13.23 -124.48 -63.14
CA ASP A 316 -12.49 -124.35 -64.40
C ASP A 316 -12.68 -125.57 -65.31
N ILE A 317 -12.59 -126.80 -64.78
CA ILE A 317 -12.85 -128.03 -65.56
C ILE A 317 -14.31 -128.09 -66.03
N ALA A 318 -15.27 -127.70 -65.19
CA ALA A 318 -16.68 -127.61 -65.57
C ALA A 318 -16.91 -126.52 -66.64
N GLN A 319 -16.24 -125.36 -66.54
CA GLN A 319 -16.26 -124.33 -67.57
C GLN A 319 -15.61 -124.82 -68.87
N MET A 320 -14.49 -125.55 -68.81
CA MET A 320 -13.84 -126.13 -70.00
C MET A 320 -14.69 -127.22 -70.65
N ALA A 321 -15.37 -128.06 -69.86
CA ALA A 321 -16.31 -129.07 -70.35
C ALA A 321 -17.55 -128.43 -71.01
N LEU A 322 -18.10 -127.36 -70.42
CA LEU A 322 -19.17 -126.56 -71.03
C LEU A 322 -18.72 -125.89 -72.35
N LYS A 323 -17.48 -125.38 -72.40
CA LYS A 323 -16.85 -124.83 -73.62
C LYS A 323 -16.55 -125.89 -74.69
N ALA A 324 -16.32 -127.14 -74.33
CA ALA A 324 -16.15 -128.26 -75.26
C ALA A 324 -17.50 -128.75 -75.83
N HIS A 325 -18.55 -128.81 -75.00
CA HIS A 325 -19.89 -129.24 -75.42
C HIS A 325 -20.58 -128.19 -76.34
N THR A 326 -20.31 -126.90 -76.12
CA THR A 326 -20.79 -125.81 -76.99
C THR A 326 -20.06 -125.75 -78.35
N LYS A 327 -18.82 -126.24 -78.45
CA LYS A 327 -18.09 -126.35 -79.73
C LYS A 327 -18.45 -127.60 -80.54
N GLY A 328 -18.93 -128.67 -79.90
CA GLY A 328 -19.43 -129.89 -80.55
C GLY A 328 -20.86 -129.78 -81.08
N CYS A 329 -21.73 -129.00 -80.41
CA CYS A 329 -23.16 -128.92 -80.74
C CYS A 329 -23.53 -127.88 -81.83
N ASN A 330 -22.57 -127.08 -82.32
CA ASN A 330 -22.80 -126.12 -83.42
C ASN A 330 -22.40 -126.65 -84.81
N ARG A 331 -22.17 -127.98 -84.96
CA ARG A 331 -22.18 -128.69 -86.25
C ARG A 331 -23.44 -129.55 -86.34
N GLY A 332 -24.49 -128.99 -86.94
CA GLY A 332 -25.74 -129.70 -87.21
C GLY A 332 -26.84 -129.28 -86.24
N TRP A 333 -27.48 -128.15 -86.53
CA TRP A 333 -28.91 -128.05 -86.85
C TRP A 333 -29.24 -126.58 -87.11
N THR A 334 -29.59 -126.29 -88.36
CA THR A 334 -30.00 -125.00 -88.89
C THR A 334 -31.49 -124.74 -88.60
N GLY A 335 -31.84 -123.57 -88.07
CA GLY A 335 -33.22 -123.04 -88.10
C GLY A 335 -33.46 -121.95 -87.03
N PRO A 336 -34.20 -120.87 -87.32
CA PRO A 336 -33.63 -119.52 -87.22
C PRO A 336 -34.25 -118.57 -86.17
N SER A 337 -33.43 -117.56 -85.83
CA SER A 337 -33.74 -116.15 -85.55
C SER A 337 -34.81 -115.79 -84.52
N LEU A 338 -34.42 -115.01 -83.49
CA LEU A 338 -34.59 -113.54 -83.52
C LEU A 338 -33.97 -112.91 -82.28
N ASP A 339 -33.21 -111.86 -82.54
CA ASP A 339 -32.56 -110.97 -81.57
C ASP A 339 -33.57 -110.25 -80.67
N SER A 340 -33.19 -110.00 -79.42
CA SER A 340 -33.38 -108.69 -78.77
C SER A 340 -32.72 -108.67 -77.39
N VAL A 341 -31.72 -107.79 -77.22
CA VAL A 341 -31.83 -106.52 -76.49
C VAL A 341 -31.76 -106.70 -74.98
N THR A 342 -30.65 -106.24 -74.36
CA THR A 342 -30.71 -105.30 -73.22
C THR A 342 -29.31 -104.81 -72.83
N THR A 343 -29.09 -103.52 -73.07
CA THR A 343 -28.37 -102.56 -72.21
C THR A 343 -29.14 -102.35 -70.88
N PRO A 344 -28.68 -101.50 -69.93
CA PRO A 344 -27.45 -100.72 -69.86
C PRO A 344 -26.50 -101.09 -68.71
#